data_AF-Q2V9G7-F1
#
_entry.id   AF-Q2V9G7-F1
#
_cell.length_a   1.000
_cell.length_b   1.000
_cell.length_c   1.000
_cell.angle_alpha   90.00
_cell.angle_beta   90.00
_cell.angle_gamma   90.00
#
_symmetry.space_group_name_H-M   'P 1'
#
loop_
_entity.id
_entity.type
_entity.pdbx_description
1 polymer ?
#
loop_
_entity_poly.entity_id
_entity_poly.type
_entity_poly.pdbx_seq_one_letter_code
_entity_poly.pdbx_strand_id
1 'polypeptide(L)'
;ADCAILIIAAGTGEFEAGISKDGQTREHALLAYTLGVKQLIVAVNKMDTTNWSEERFNEIVKEVSGFIKRVGYNPKTVAFVPISGWHGDNMLEESSNMTWFKGWEKEIKGGAKVKGKTLLEAIDSIEPPSRPTDKPLRLPLQDVYKIGGIGTVPVGRVETGIIKAGMVVTFAPVGLTTEVKSVEMHHEQLVEGVPGDNVGFNVKNVSVKEIRRGYVCSDSKNDPAKEAASFQAQVIVLNHPGQIGAGYAPVLDCHTAHIACKFAELQEKIDRRSGKKLEDNPKFVKSGDAAIVKMIPSKPMCVEAF
;
A
#
# COMPACT_ATOMS: atom_id res chain seq x y z
N ALA A 1 3.34 1.68 -1.76
CA ALA A 1 4.32 1.06 -2.68
C ALA A 1 3.81 1.21 -4.08
N ASP A 2 4.66 1.53 -5.05
CA ASP A 2 4.22 1.82 -6.43
C ASP A 2 4.13 0.57 -7.30
N CYS A 3 4.89 -0.47 -6.92
CA CYS A 3 4.87 -1.80 -7.50
C CYS A 3 5.11 -2.84 -6.40
N ALA A 4 4.56 -4.04 -6.59
CA ALA A 4 4.91 -5.23 -5.81
C ALA A 4 5.73 -6.20 -6.67
N ILE A 5 6.72 -6.86 -6.07
CA ILE A 5 7.45 -7.98 -6.70
C ILE A 5 7.08 -9.24 -5.93
N LEU A 6 6.38 -10.16 -6.59
CA LEU A 6 5.95 -11.43 -6.02
C LEU A 6 6.94 -12.52 -6.40
N ILE A 7 7.69 -13.00 -5.41
CA ILE A 7 8.64 -14.10 -5.59
C ILE A 7 7.91 -15.44 -5.44
N ILE A 8 8.02 -16.29 -6.45
CA ILE A 8 7.40 -17.62 -6.50
C ILE A 8 8.49 -18.67 -6.62
N ALA A 9 8.56 -19.62 -5.70
CA ALA A 9 9.50 -20.74 -5.83
C ALA A 9 9.05 -21.71 -6.93
N ALA A 10 9.98 -22.15 -7.79
CA ALA A 10 9.71 -23.08 -8.88
C ALA A 10 9.71 -24.56 -8.46
N GLY A 11 10.42 -24.88 -7.38
CA GLY A 11 10.58 -26.25 -6.88
C GLY A 11 9.24 -26.96 -6.66
N THR A 12 9.19 -28.24 -7.01
CA THR A 12 8.01 -29.09 -6.77
C THR A 12 7.75 -29.20 -5.27
N GLY A 13 6.50 -29.01 -4.85
CA GLY A 13 6.07 -28.96 -3.45
C GLY A 13 6.20 -27.56 -2.84
N GLU A 14 7.25 -26.81 -3.17
CA GLU A 14 7.43 -25.44 -2.67
C GLU A 14 6.41 -24.47 -3.31
N PHE A 15 6.23 -24.58 -4.62
CA PHE A 15 5.25 -23.79 -5.35
C PHE A 15 3.84 -24.02 -4.79
N GLU A 16 3.44 -25.29 -4.72
CA GLU A 16 2.11 -25.72 -4.31
C GLU A 16 1.81 -25.34 -2.84
N ALA A 17 2.82 -25.41 -1.97
CA ALA A 17 2.72 -24.92 -0.60
C ALA A 17 2.49 -23.41 -0.54
N GLY A 18 3.25 -22.64 -1.32
CA GLY A 18 3.15 -21.17 -1.38
C GLY A 18 1.80 -20.68 -1.93
N ILE A 19 1.27 -21.36 -2.94
CA ILE A 19 -0.05 -21.04 -3.53
C ILE A 19 -1.21 -21.80 -2.88
N SER A 20 -1.00 -22.50 -1.76
CA SER A 20 -2.07 -23.17 -1.03
C SER A 20 -3.06 -22.17 -0.40
N LYS A 21 -4.15 -22.66 0.22
CA LYS A 21 -5.12 -21.79 0.90
C LYS A 21 -4.52 -21.04 2.09
N ASP A 22 -3.59 -21.69 2.78
CA ASP A 22 -2.88 -21.14 3.95
C ASP A 22 -1.51 -20.56 3.56
N GLY A 23 -1.20 -20.56 2.26
CA GLY A 23 0.04 -20.06 1.70
C GLY A 23 0.10 -18.53 1.65
N GLN A 24 1.24 -17.99 2.06
CA GLN A 24 1.47 -16.54 2.19
C GLN A 24 1.47 -15.80 0.85
N THR A 25 1.83 -16.46 -0.26
CA THR A 25 1.81 -15.86 -1.61
C THR A 25 0.43 -15.30 -1.94
N ARG A 26 -0.63 -15.99 -1.54
CA ARG A 26 -1.99 -15.54 -1.82
C ARG A 26 -2.39 -14.31 -1.02
N GLU A 27 -2.04 -14.33 0.25
CA GLU A 27 -2.31 -13.26 1.20
C GLU A 27 -1.58 -11.98 0.80
N HIS A 28 -0.28 -12.08 0.49
CA HIS A 28 0.51 -10.93 0.05
C HIS A 28 -0.01 -10.29 -1.23
N ALA A 29 -0.40 -11.07 -2.24
CA ALA A 29 -0.95 -10.53 -3.48
C ALA A 29 -2.29 -9.82 -3.25
N LEU A 30 -3.16 -10.40 -2.40
CA LEU A 30 -4.44 -9.80 -2.02
C LEU A 30 -4.25 -8.49 -1.23
N LEU A 31 -3.33 -8.48 -0.27
CA LEU A 31 -2.98 -7.29 0.50
C LEU A 31 -2.45 -6.18 -0.41
N ALA A 32 -1.48 -6.48 -1.28
CA ALA A 32 -0.93 -5.50 -2.21
C ALA A 32 -2.02 -4.87 -3.09
N TYR A 33 -2.93 -5.69 -3.64
CA TYR A 33 -4.02 -5.20 -4.48
C TYR A 33 -4.99 -4.32 -3.69
N THR A 34 -5.35 -4.73 -2.48
CA THR A 34 -6.26 -4.00 -1.60
C THR A 34 -5.69 -2.66 -1.16
N LEU A 35 -4.37 -2.57 -0.98
CA LEU A 35 -3.64 -1.34 -0.67
C LEU A 35 -3.42 -0.44 -1.91
N GLY A 36 -3.98 -0.79 -3.06
CA GLY A 36 -3.91 0.00 -4.28
C GLY A 36 -2.61 -0.16 -5.07
N VAL A 37 -1.78 -1.16 -4.76
CA VAL A 37 -0.60 -1.50 -5.55
C VAL A 37 -1.07 -2.21 -6.83
N LYS A 38 -1.22 -1.45 -7.91
CA LYS A 38 -1.76 -1.94 -9.19
C LYS A 38 -0.71 -2.52 -10.14
N GLN A 39 0.57 -2.22 -9.90
CA GLN A 39 1.68 -2.77 -10.68
C GLN A 39 2.29 -3.96 -9.96
N LEU A 40 2.43 -5.08 -10.67
CA LEU A 40 2.91 -6.34 -10.14
C LEU A 40 3.94 -6.92 -11.10
N ILE A 41 5.06 -7.40 -10.56
CA ILE A 41 6.04 -8.23 -11.24
C ILE A 41 6.04 -9.59 -10.54
N VAL A 42 6.07 -10.68 -11.30
CA VAL A 42 6.21 -12.04 -10.76
C VAL A 42 7.58 -12.57 -11.14
N ALA A 43 8.40 -12.89 -10.15
CA ALA A 43 9.68 -13.54 -10.36
C ALA A 43 9.58 -15.01 -9.95
N VAL A 44 9.71 -15.92 -10.92
CA VAL A 44 9.72 -17.36 -10.68
C VAL A 44 11.16 -17.76 -10.33
N ASN A 45 11.43 -17.87 -9.04
CA ASN A 45 12.73 -18.10 -8.45
C ASN A 45 13.03 -19.59 -8.27
N LYS A 46 14.32 -19.91 -8.03
CA LYS A 46 14.84 -21.27 -7.90
C LYS A 46 14.69 -22.12 -9.18
N MET A 47 14.78 -21.50 -10.36
CA MET A 47 14.70 -22.24 -11.63
C MET A 47 15.78 -23.32 -11.78
N ASP A 48 16.94 -23.11 -11.15
CA ASP A 48 18.03 -24.09 -11.02
C ASP A 48 17.57 -25.43 -10.41
N THR A 49 16.70 -25.40 -9.39
CA THR A 49 16.14 -26.61 -8.75
C THR A 49 15.22 -27.42 -9.66
N THR A 50 14.81 -26.85 -10.79
CA THR A 50 13.95 -27.48 -11.79
C THR A 50 14.68 -27.71 -13.11
N ASN A 51 16.02 -27.67 -13.08
CA ASN A 51 16.88 -27.75 -14.26
C ASN A 51 16.48 -26.73 -15.34
N TRP A 52 16.09 -25.52 -14.93
CA TRP A 52 15.66 -24.43 -15.81
C TRP A 52 14.56 -24.85 -16.80
N SER A 53 13.62 -25.70 -16.36
CA SER A 53 12.56 -26.27 -17.20
C SER A 53 11.55 -25.23 -17.70
N GLU A 54 11.41 -25.13 -19.02
CA GLU A 54 10.40 -24.30 -19.69
C GLU A 54 8.97 -24.75 -19.34
N GLU A 55 8.74 -26.06 -19.30
CA GLU A 55 7.43 -26.64 -19.00
C GLU A 55 6.97 -26.25 -17.59
N ARG A 56 7.86 -26.36 -16.61
CA ARG A 56 7.57 -25.99 -15.21
C ARG A 56 7.33 -24.49 -15.08
N PHE A 57 8.12 -23.66 -15.75
CA PHE A 57 7.88 -22.22 -15.77
C PHE A 57 6.50 -21.89 -16.34
N ASN A 58 6.13 -22.47 -17.49
CA ASN A 58 4.84 -22.22 -18.13
C ASN A 58 3.65 -22.70 -17.29
N GLU A 59 3.79 -23.83 -16.60
CA GLU A 59 2.82 -24.30 -15.60
C GLU A 59 2.60 -23.27 -14.50
N ILE A 60 3.68 -22.80 -13.86
CA ILE A 60 3.63 -21.79 -12.80
C ILE A 60 3.01 -20.50 -13.32
N VAL A 61 3.42 -20.01 -14.48
CA VAL A 61 2.88 -18.79 -15.10
C VAL A 61 1.37 -18.92 -15.30
N LYS A 62 0.88 -20.06 -15.78
CA LYS A 62 -0.55 -20.32 -15.98
C LYS A 62 -1.32 -20.29 -14.67
N GLU A 63 -0.82 -20.99 -13.65
CA GLU A 63 -1.48 -21.07 -12.35
C GLU A 63 -1.48 -19.72 -11.61
N VAL A 64 -0.32 -19.05 -11.57
CA VAL A 64 -0.17 -17.73 -10.96
C VAL A 64 -1.00 -16.70 -11.71
N SER A 65 -1.05 -16.73 -13.04
CA SER A 65 -1.94 -15.87 -13.85
C SER A 65 -3.41 -16.07 -13.47
N GLY A 66 -3.86 -17.31 -13.34
CA GLY A 66 -5.21 -17.63 -12.89
C GLY A 66 -5.47 -17.19 -11.45
N PHE A 67 -4.46 -17.18 -10.60
CA PHE A 67 -4.54 -16.72 -9.22
C PHE A 67 -4.58 -15.18 -9.12
N ILE A 68 -3.66 -14.45 -9.72
CA ILE A 68 -3.62 -12.97 -9.65
C ILE A 68 -4.82 -12.34 -10.36
N LYS A 69 -5.35 -12.98 -11.41
CA LYS A 69 -6.63 -12.62 -12.02
C LYS A 69 -7.80 -12.76 -11.04
N ARG A 70 -7.73 -13.76 -10.16
CA ARG A 70 -8.70 -13.98 -9.08
C ARG A 70 -8.51 -13.01 -7.91
N VAL A 71 -7.35 -12.38 -7.77
CA VAL A 71 -7.14 -11.28 -6.81
C VAL A 71 -7.72 -9.99 -7.38
N GLY A 72 -7.46 -9.70 -8.65
CA GLY A 72 -7.96 -8.50 -9.34
C GLY A 72 -6.99 -7.92 -10.36
N TYR A 73 -5.73 -8.38 -10.38
CA TYR A 73 -4.75 -7.96 -11.38
C TYR A 73 -5.13 -8.45 -12.78
N ASN A 74 -4.73 -7.69 -13.80
CA ASN A 74 -4.75 -8.17 -15.18
C ASN A 74 -3.42 -8.89 -15.49
N PRO A 75 -3.39 -10.21 -15.73
CA PRO A 75 -2.13 -10.92 -15.99
C PRO A 75 -1.34 -10.39 -17.18
N LYS A 76 -1.99 -9.71 -18.14
CA LYS A 76 -1.31 -9.09 -19.28
C LYS A 76 -0.44 -7.90 -18.91
N THR A 77 -0.70 -7.26 -17.77
CA THR A 77 0.08 -6.10 -17.30
C THR A 77 1.20 -6.53 -16.34
N VAL A 78 1.45 -7.83 -16.21
CA VAL A 78 2.38 -8.42 -15.25
C VAL A 78 3.52 -9.10 -15.99
N ALA A 79 4.75 -8.69 -15.71
CA ALA A 79 5.93 -9.38 -16.22
C ALA A 79 6.19 -10.65 -15.39
N PHE A 80 6.39 -11.77 -16.07
CA PHE A 80 6.81 -13.04 -15.47
C PHE A 80 8.26 -13.32 -15.83
N VAL A 81 9.15 -13.27 -14.85
CA VAL A 81 10.59 -13.40 -15.05
C VAL A 81 11.09 -14.70 -14.39
N PRO A 82 11.59 -15.69 -15.14
CA PRO A 82 12.25 -16.85 -14.56
C PRO A 82 13.65 -16.45 -14.09
N ILE A 83 13.96 -16.66 -12.81
CA ILE A 83 15.23 -16.27 -12.20
C ILE A 83 15.81 -17.42 -11.34
N SER A 84 17.11 -17.32 -11.09
CA SER A 84 17.73 -17.97 -9.93
C SER A 84 18.42 -16.89 -9.10
N GLY A 85 17.83 -16.54 -7.96
CA GLY A 85 18.41 -15.55 -7.06
C GLY A 85 19.76 -15.98 -6.49
N TRP A 86 20.03 -17.29 -6.44
CA TRP A 86 21.30 -17.82 -5.95
C TRP A 86 22.41 -17.78 -7.01
N HIS A 87 22.09 -18.17 -8.25
CA HIS A 87 23.05 -18.21 -9.35
C HIS A 87 23.13 -16.91 -10.17
N GLY A 88 22.22 -15.97 -9.95
CA GLY A 88 22.17 -14.68 -10.65
C GLY A 88 21.45 -14.71 -12.00
N ASP A 89 20.92 -15.86 -12.42
CA ASP A 89 20.23 -16.03 -13.70
C ASP A 89 19.08 -15.02 -13.87
N ASN A 90 19.09 -14.25 -14.96
CA ASN A 90 18.08 -13.24 -15.32
C ASN A 90 17.86 -12.15 -14.25
N MET A 91 18.77 -11.97 -13.29
CA MET A 91 18.67 -10.91 -12.29
C MET A 91 19.04 -9.55 -12.90
N LEU A 92 20.28 -9.45 -13.38
CA LEU A 92 20.86 -8.26 -14.02
C LEU A 92 21.19 -8.50 -15.50
N GLU A 93 21.55 -9.73 -15.83
CA GLU A 93 21.98 -10.15 -17.17
C GLU A 93 21.18 -11.38 -17.61
N GLU A 94 21.07 -11.58 -18.92
CA GLU A 94 20.40 -12.74 -19.50
C GLU A 94 21.13 -14.04 -19.14
N SER A 95 20.37 -15.02 -18.67
CA SER A 95 20.88 -16.35 -18.34
C SER A 95 21.22 -17.15 -19.61
N SER A 96 22.40 -17.77 -19.62
CA SER A 96 22.76 -18.79 -20.63
C SER A 96 22.07 -20.14 -20.42
N ASN A 97 21.47 -20.38 -19.25
CA ASN A 97 20.82 -21.66 -18.89
C ASN A 97 19.37 -21.75 -19.40
N MET A 98 18.74 -20.61 -19.72
CA MET A 98 17.34 -20.52 -20.15
C MET A 98 17.23 -20.01 -21.60
N THR A 99 17.89 -20.66 -22.55
CA THR A 99 17.90 -20.25 -23.97
C THR A 99 16.52 -20.24 -24.64
N TRP A 100 15.57 -20.97 -24.05
CA TRP A 100 14.16 -20.98 -24.45
C TRP A 100 13.44 -19.67 -24.10
N PHE A 101 13.85 -18.98 -23.02
CA PHE A 101 13.20 -17.77 -22.57
C PHE A 101 13.53 -16.59 -23.49
N LYS A 102 12.52 -16.11 -24.23
CA LYS A 102 12.69 -14.99 -25.18
C LYS A 102 12.49 -13.62 -24.55
N GLY A 103 12.28 -13.57 -23.24
CA GLY A 103 11.93 -12.38 -22.51
C GLY A 103 10.48 -12.37 -22.04
N TRP A 104 10.21 -11.54 -21.05
CA TRP A 104 8.88 -11.23 -20.58
C TRP A 104 8.26 -10.14 -21.45
N GLU A 105 6.92 -10.09 -21.49
CA GLU A 105 6.15 -9.05 -22.15
C GLU A 105 5.04 -8.60 -21.18
N LYS A 106 4.82 -7.29 -21.08
CA LYS A 106 3.66 -6.72 -20.35
C LYS A 106 3.03 -5.57 -21.12
N GLU A 107 1.73 -5.39 -20.96
CA GLU A 107 0.97 -4.23 -21.43
C GLU A 107 1.03 -3.11 -20.39
N ILE A 108 1.37 -1.89 -20.82
CA ILE A 108 1.30 -0.65 -20.00
C ILE A 108 0.07 0.18 -20.37
N LYS A 109 -0.17 1.28 -19.63
CA LYS A 109 -1.26 2.21 -19.97
C LYS A 109 -1.19 2.64 -21.45
N GLY A 110 -2.35 2.62 -22.12
CA GLY A 110 -2.44 2.89 -23.55
C GLY A 110 -2.24 1.68 -24.46
N GLY A 111 -2.01 0.48 -23.90
CA GLY A 111 -1.94 -0.77 -24.65
C GLY A 111 -0.60 -1.03 -25.33
N ALA A 112 0.41 -0.18 -25.09
CA ALA A 112 1.76 -0.43 -25.55
C ALA A 112 2.35 -1.65 -24.84
N LYS A 113 3.14 -2.44 -25.56
CA LYS A 113 3.81 -3.63 -25.04
C LYS A 113 5.26 -3.29 -24.72
N VAL A 114 5.68 -3.57 -23.49
CA VAL A 114 7.06 -3.47 -23.04
C VAL A 114 7.61 -4.88 -22.89
N LYS A 115 8.87 -5.06 -23.29
CA LYS A 115 9.59 -6.33 -23.22
C LYS A 115 10.92 -6.14 -22.52
N GLY A 116 11.41 -7.20 -21.91
CA GLY A 116 12.76 -7.30 -21.37
C GLY A 116 13.07 -8.76 -21.07
N LYS A 117 14.27 -9.02 -20.56
CA LYS A 117 14.74 -10.37 -20.25
C LYS A 117 15.08 -10.57 -18.78
N THR A 118 15.44 -9.48 -18.09
CA THR A 118 15.93 -9.53 -16.72
C THR A 118 14.90 -8.98 -15.73
N LEU A 119 15.11 -9.27 -14.45
CA LEU A 119 14.33 -8.69 -13.36
C LEU A 119 14.59 -7.19 -13.24
N LEU A 120 15.84 -6.74 -13.47
CA LEU A 120 16.17 -5.32 -13.48
C LEU A 120 15.38 -4.56 -14.53
N GLU A 121 15.34 -5.04 -15.78
CA GLU A 121 14.54 -4.41 -16.84
C GLU A 121 13.04 -4.41 -16.49
N ALA A 122 12.57 -5.44 -15.77
CA ALA A 122 11.17 -5.48 -15.33
C ALA A 122 10.89 -4.38 -14.30
N ILE A 123 11.82 -4.11 -13.38
CA ILE A 123 11.75 -3.02 -12.41
C ILE A 123 11.83 -1.66 -13.12
N ASP A 124 12.77 -1.48 -14.04
CA ASP A 124 12.93 -0.23 -14.80
C ASP A 124 11.69 0.08 -15.66
N SER A 125 10.93 -0.95 -16.06
CA SER A 125 9.67 -0.79 -16.80
C SER A 125 8.46 -0.40 -15.93
N ILE A 126 8.61 -0.21 -14.62
CA ILE A 126 7.54 0.25 -13.73
C ILE A 126 7.14 1.67 -14.13
N GLU A 127 5.85 1.91 -14.35
CA GLU A 127 5.35 3.26 -14.62
C GLU A 127 5.45 4.10 -13.35
N PRO A 128 6.14 5.25 -13.35
CA PRO A 128 6.20 6.11 -12.18
C PRO A 128 4.79 6.52 -11.73
N PRO A 129 4.49 6.47 -10.43
CA PRO A 129 3.20 6.96 -9.94
C PRO A 129 3.10 8.47 -10.21
N SER A 130 1.88 8.93 -10.49
CA SER A 130 1.64 10.37 -10.48
C SER A 130 1.72 10.86 -9.04
N ARG A 131 2.66 11.79 -8.76
CA ARG A 131 2.76 12.40 -7.43
C ARG A 131 1.57 13.34 -7.24
N PRO A 132 0.78 13.21 -6.16
CA PRO A 132 -0.43 14.01 -5.95
C PRO A 132 -0.12 15.44 -5.46
N THR A 133 0.70 16.19 -6.19
CA THR A 133 1.09 17.57 -5.86
C THR A 133 -0.07 18.54 -5.93
N ASP A 134 -1.02 18.30 -6.83
CA ASP A 134 -2.17 19.18 -7.05
C ASP A 134 -3.33 18.91 -6.07
N LYS A 135 -3.21 17.88 -5.23
CA LYS A 135 -4.20 17.58 -4.19
C LYS A 135 -3.95 18.44 -2.94
N PRO A 136 -4.96 18.62 -2.07
CA PRO A 136 -4.77 19.24 -0.76
C PRO A 136 -3.65 18.60 0.07
N LEU A 137 -2.99 19.38 0.92
CA LEU A 137 -1.92 18.88 1.79
C LEU A 137 -2.47 17.84 2.79
N ARG A 138 -1.83 16.66 2.83
CA ARG A 138 -1.99 15.67 3.90
C ARG A 138 -0.61 15.15 4.30
N LEU A 139 -0.23 15.38 5.55
CA LEU A 139 1.04 14.97 6.13
C LEU A 139 0.79 14.33 7.50
N PRO A 140 0.61 12.99 7.55
CA PRO A 140 0.49 12.24 8.80
C PRO A 140 1.77 12.30 9.62
N LEU A 141 1.65 12.62 10.91
CA LEU A 141 2.78 12.78 11.82
C LEU A 141 3.30 11.41 12.29
N GLN A 142 4.58 11.16 12.04
CA GLN A 142 5.30 10.00 12.55
C GLN A 142 5.79 10.24 13.98
N ASP A 143 6.36 11.42 14.23
CA ASP A 143 6.95 11.83 15.50
C ASP A 143 6.85 13.35 15.70
N VAL A 144 6.98 13.80 16.96
CA VAL A 144 6.98 15.22 17.34
C VAL A 144 8.11 15.48 18.32
N TYR A 145 9.05 16.34 17.95
CA TYR A 145 10.22 16.66 18.76
C TYR A 145 10.15 18.08 19.33
N LYS A 146 10.79 18.27 20.49
CA LYS A 146 11.09 19.59 21.05
C LYS A 146 12.58 19.84 20.89
N ILE A 147 12.96 20.74 20.00
CA ILE A 147 14.36 21.10 19.73
C ILE A 147 14.68 22.42 20.42
N GLY A 148 15.75 22.45 21.24
CA GLY A 148 16.19 23.66 21.93
C GLY A 148 16.52 24.78 20.94
N GLY A 149 16.03 25.99 21.19
CA GLY A 149 16.23 27.16 20.31
C GLY A 149 15.33 27.21 19.06
N ILE A 150 14.78 26.06 18.62
CA ILE A 150 13.93 25.96 17.43
C ILE A 150 12.44 25.87 17.83
N GLY A 151 12.11 25.08 18.86
CA GLY A 151 10.74 24.85 19.31
C GLY A 151 10.21 23.47 18.93
N THR A 152 8.95 23.42 18.50
CA THR A 152 8.26 22.15 18.17
C THR A 152 8.47 21.81 16.70
N VAL A 153 8.93 20.60 16.44
CA VAL A 153 9.23 20.08 15.09
C VAL A 153 8.52 18.73 14.90
N PRO A 154 7.36 18.71 14.25
CA PRO A 154 6.74 17.48 13.78
C PRO A 154 7.51 16.92 12.58
N VAL A 155 7.51 15.59 12.48
CA VAL A 155 8.13 14.85 11.38
C VAL A 155 7.10 13.91 10.78
N GLY A 156 7.07 13.84 9.46
CA GLY A 156 6.20 12.91 8.76
C GLY A 156 6.45 12.90 7.26
N ARG A 157 5.70 12.04 6.57
CA ARG A 157 5.73 11.94 5.12
C ARG A 157 4.65 12.82 4.51
N VAL A 158 4.99 13.60 3.49
CA VAL A 158 3.99 14.29 2.67
C VAL A 158 3.31 13.22 1.80
N GLU A 159 2.02 12.95 2.03
CA GLU A 159 1.27 11.98 1.24
C GLU A 159 0.61 12.64 0.03
N THR A 160 0.05 13.84 0.21
CA THR A 160 -0.55 14.66 -0.85
C THR A 160 -0.26 16.14 -0.65
N GLY A 161 -0.32 16.91 -1.73
CA GLY A 161 -0.08 18.35 -1.74
C GLY A 161 1.37 18.73 -1.49
N ILE A 162 1.57 19.99 -1.13
CA ILE A 162 2.91 20.57 -0.92
C ILE A 162 2.91 21.30 0.41
N ILE A 163 4.01 21.20 1.17
CA ILE A 163 4.23 21.98 2.39
C ILE A 163 5.38 22.98 2.16
N LYS A 164 5.18 24.24 2.55
CA LYS A 164 6.18 25.31 2.42
C LYS A 164 6.25 26.14 3.70
N ALA A 165 7.38 26.80 3.90
CA ALA A 165 7.49 27.86 4.89
C ALA A 165 6.45 28.97 4.61
N GLY A 166 5.85 29.51 5.66
CA GLY A 166 4.80 30.53 5.61
C GLY A 166 3.38 29.99 5.42
N MET A 167 3.21 28.69 5.16
CA MET A 167 1.87 28.09 5.11
C MET A 167 1.23 28.08 6.49
N VAL A 168 -0.09 28.32 6.53
CA VAL A 168 -0.90 28.14 7.74
C VAL A 168 -1.50 26.75 7.66
N VAL A 169 -1.16 25.90 8.61
CA VAL A 169 -1.53 24.49 8.64
C VAL A 169 -2.42 24.17 9.83
N THR A 170 -3.35 23.22 9.64
CA THR A 170 -4.24 22.70 10.66
C THR A 170 -3.90 21.24 10.97
N PHE A 171 -3.84 20.90 12.25
CA PHE A 171 -3.63 19.54 12.75
C PHE A 171 -4.96 18.88 13.13
N ALA A 172 -5.35 17.86 12.39
CA ALA A 172 -6.46 16.98 12.74
C ALA A 172 -5.98 15.84 13.65
N PRO A 173 -6.81 15.35 14.58
CA PRO A 173 -8.21 15.71 14.80
C PRO A 173 -8.43 16.97 15.66
N VAL A 174 -7.38 17.52 16.30
CA VAL A 174 -7.51 18.57 17.32
C VAL A 174 -7.98 19.95 16.78
N GLY A 175 -7.83 20.20 15.47
CA GLY A 175 -8.22 21.47 14.83
C GLY A 175 -7.28 22.64 15.14
N LEU A 176 -6.13 22.38 15.76
CA LEU A 176 -5.13 23.40 16.07
C LEU A 176 -4.50 23.94 14.79
N THR A 177 -4.39 25.26 14.67
CA THR A 177 -3.84 25.93 13.49
C THR A 177 -2.60 26.74 13.83
N THR A 178 -1.57 26.69 12.99
CA THR A 178 -0.31 27.42 13.17
C THR A 178 0.39 27.69 11.84
N GLU A 179 1.40 28.56 11.86
CA GLU A 179 2.23 28.88 10.71
C GLU A 179 3.51 28.01 10.71
N VAL A 180 3.83 27.42 9.55
CA VAL A 180 5.08 26.70 9.30
C VAL A 180 6.21 27.71 9.11
N LYS A 181 7.32 27.58 9.85
CA LYS A 181 8.47 28.49 9.73
C LYS A 181 9.54 28.01 8.78
N SER A 182 9.87 26.73 8.85
CA SER A 182 10.84 26.08 7.98
C SER A 182 10.39 24.65 7.73
N VAL A 183 10.86 24.10 6.61
CA VAL A 183 10.71 22.69 6.25
C VAL A 183 12.12 22.19 5.96
N GLU A 184 12.48 21.04 6.50
CA GLU A 184 13.82 20.45 6.42
C GLU A 184 13.73 18.96 6.10
N MET A 185 14.69 18.47 5.34
CA MET A 185 14.89 17.04 5.06
C MET A 185 16.39 16.75 5.15
N HIS A 186 16.78 15.72 5.92
CA HIS A 186 18.18 15.35 6.13
C HIS A 186 19.10 16.51 6.57
N HIS A 187 18.61 17.41 7.43
CA HIS A 187 19.31 18.60 7.92
C HIS A 187 19.57 19.70 6.86
N GLU A 188 18.93 19.61 5.70
CA GLU A 188 18.94 20.67 4.69
C GLU A 188 17.57 21.34 4.63
N GLN A 189 17.58 22.67 4.51
CA GLN A 189 16.35 23.44 4.39
C GLN A 189 15.76 23.30 2.99
N LEU A 190 14.47 22.98 2.93
CA LEU A 190 13.71 22.89 1.69
C LEU A 190 12.92 24.16 1.44
N VAL A 191 12.81 24.55 0.17
CA VAL A 191 11.86 25.57 -0.28
C VAL A 191 10.43 25.06 -0.14
N GLU A 192 10.24 23.78 -0.49
CA GLU A 192 8.98 23.06 -0.39
C GLU A 192 9.23 21.57 -0.19
N GLY A 193 8.36 20.90 0.57
CA GLY A 193 8.28 19.44 0.65
C GLY A 193 7.15 18.94 -0.24
N VAL A 194 7.44 17.94 -1.07
CA VAL A 194 6.51 17.38 -2.07
C VAL A 194 6.12 15.95 -1.71
N PRO A 195 5.07 15.36 -2.33
CA PRO A 195 4.62 14.02 -1.99
C PRO A 195 5.74 12.98 -2.11
N GLY A 196 5.92 12.18 -1.06
CA GLY A 196 6.99 11.19 -0.91
C GLY A 196 8.14 11.62 0.01
N ASP A 197 8.33 12.93 0.21
CA ASP A 197 9.39 13.44 1.09
C ASP A 197 9.06 13.17 2.55
N ASN A 198 10.08 12.78 3.33
CA ASN A 198 9.98 12.68 4.79
C ASN A 198 10.61 13.94 5.37
N VAL A 199 9.77 14.85 5.86
CA VAL A 199 10.19 16.19 6.25
C VAL A 199 9.97 16.42 7.75
N GLY A 200 10.89 17.15 8.35
CA GLY A 200 10.66 17.85 9.62
C GLY A 200 10.29 19.29 9.34
N PHE A 201 9.32 19.85 10.06
CA PHE A 201 8.93 21.25 9.85
C PHE A 201 8.74 21.98 11.17
N ASN A 202 9.22 23.22 11.26
CA ASN A 202 9.09 24.01 12.47
C ASN A 202 7.72 24.70 12.52
N VAL A 203 7.06 24.66 13.67
CA VAL A 203 5.80 25.38 13.91
C VAL A 203 5.87 26.28 15.14
N LYS A 204 5.18 27.43 15.08
CA LYS A 204 5.14 28.38 16.20
C LYS A 204 3.99 28.10 17.17
N ASN A 205 4.21 28.43 18.44
CA ASN A 205 3.16 28.47 19.47
C ASN A 205 2.37 27.17 19.63
N VAL A 206 2.97 26.02 19.29
CA VAL A 206 2.40 24.69 19.53
C VAL A 206 3.33 23.93 20.45
N SER A 207 2.79 23.36 21.53
CA SER A 207 3.51 22.47 22.42
C SER A 207 3.55 21.05 21.86
N VAL A 208 4.64 20.32 22.08
CA VAL A 208 4.76 18.89 21.75
C VAL A 208 3.71 18.00 22.44
N LYS A 209 2.99 18.53 23.44
CA LYS A 209 1.89 17.81 24.11
C LYS A 209 0.54 17.94 23.40
N GLU A 210 0.40 18.92 22.51
CA GLU A 210 -0.87 19.25 21.82
C GLU A 210 -1.04 18.49 20.50
N ILE A 211 0.06 17.98 19.95
CA ILE A 211 0.11 17.18 18.72
C ILE A 211 0.95 15.93 18.97
N ARG A 212 0.66 14.85 18.24
CA ARG A 212 1.34 13.55 18.43
C ARG A 212 1.29 12.71 17.17
N ARG A 213 2.02 11.59 17.18
CA ARG A 213 1.94 10.54 16.16
C ARG A 213 0.49 10.16 15.86
N GLY A 214 0.17 9.98 14.58
CA GLY A 214 -1.19 9.67 14.12
C GLY A 214 -2.08 10.88 13.85
N TYR A 215 -1.65 12.10 14.18
CA TYR A 215 -2.34 13.32 13.75
C TYR A 215 -2.00 13.62 12.29
N VAL A 216 -2.85 14.38 11.61
CA VAL A 216 -2.66 14.74 10.20
C VAL A 216 -2.55 16.25 10.07
N CYS A 217 -1.42 16.71 9.54
CA CYS A 217 -1.20 18.10 9.16
C CYS A 217 -1.79 18.35 7.76
N SER A 218 -2.45 19.49 7.58
CA SER A 218 -3.12 19.89 6.32
C SER A 218 -3.07 21.40 6.14
N ASP A 219 -3.27 21.90 4.92
CA ASP A 219 -3.36 23.34 4.67
C ASP A 219 -4.70 23.87 5.18
N SER A 220 -4.67 24.87 6.07
CA SER A 220 -5.86 25.49 6.64
C SER A 220 -6.77 26.14 5.61
N LYS A 221 -6.23 26.51 4.43
CA LYS A 221 -6.96 27.25 3.38
C LYS A 221 -7.46 26.37 2.25
N ASN A 222 -7.01 25.11 2.19
CA ASN A 222 -7.34 24.20 1.11
C ASN A 222 -7.71 22.83 1.67
N ASP A 223 -9.01 22.65 1.92
CA ASP A 223 -9.59 21.42 2.46
C ASP A 223 -8.84 20.90 3.72
N PRO A 224 -8.94 21.62 4.85
CA PRO A 224 -8.27 21.20 6.08
C PRO A 224 -8.84 19.87 6.58
N ALA A 225 -7.93 18.98 6.98
CA ALA A 225 -8.25 17.68 7.54
C ALA A 225 -9.09 17.82 8.83
N LYS A 226 -9.99 16.86 9.08
CA LYS A 226 -10.93 16.89 10.21
C LYS A 226 -10.96 15.57 10.97
N GLU A 227 -11.52 15.61 12.17
CA GLU A 227 -11.86 14.41 12.92
C GLU A 227 -13.01 13.64 12.22
N ALA A 228 -12.87 12.32 12.14
CA ALA A 228 -13.91 11.42 11.69
C ALA A 228 -14.68 10.84 12.89
N ALA A 229 -15.92 11.28 13.09
CA ALA A 229 -16.80 10.71 14.12
C ALA A 229 -17.15 9.24 13.83
N SER A 230 -17.30 8.91 12.55
CA SER A 230 -17.41 7.55 12.03
C SER A 230 -17.04 7.55 10.55
N PHE A 231 -16.70 6.38 10.01
CA PHE A 231 -16.45 6.22 8.59
C PHE A 231 -16.98 4.88 8.09
N GLN A 232 -17.29 4.81 6.80
CA GLN A 232 -17.62 3.57 6.13
C GLN A 232 -16.39 3.07 5.39
N ALA A 233 -16.09 1.78 5.52
CA ALA A 233 -14.98 1.16 4.84
C ALA A 233 -15.39 -0.19 4.26
N GLN A 234 -14.86 -0.49 3.07
CA GLN A 234 -14.85 -1.85 2.54
C GLN A 234 -13.79 -2.66 3.30
N VAL A 235 -14.22 -3.68 4.01
CA VAL A 235 -13.38 -4.61 4.74
C VAL A 235 -13.34 -5.94 4.00
N ILE A 236 -12.14 -6.48 3.82
CA ILE A 236 -11.95 -7.86 3.35
C ILE A 236 -11.42 -8.67 4.54
N VAL A 237 -12.16 -9.69 4.94
CA VAL A 237 -11.76 -10.56 6.06
C VAL A 237 -10.73 -11.55 5.54
N LEU A 238 -9.51 -11.46 6.06
CA LEU A 238 -8.43 -12.42 5.78
C LEU A 238 -8.65 -13.73 6.56
N ASN A 239 -7.61 -14.55 6.69
CA ASN A 239 -7.70 -15.79 7.45
C ASN A 239 -7.89 -15.49 8.95
N HIS A 240 -9.15 -15.59 9.40
CA HIS A 240 -9.57 -15.42 10.79
C HIS A 240 -10.25 -16.71 11.31
N PRO A 241 -9.91 -17.21 12.51
CA PRO A 241 -10.44 -18.49 13.01
C PRO A 241 -11.92 -18.42 13.44
N GLY A 242 -12.45 -17.22 13.66
CA GLY A 242 -13.82 -17.00 14.12
C GLY A 242 -14.68 -16.17 13.16
N GLN A 243 -15.84 -15.77 13.64
CA GLN A 243 -16.75 -14.85 12.96
C GLN A 243 -16.62 -13.45 13.57
N ILE A 244 -16.78 -12.43 12.74
CA ILE A 244 -16.76 -11.02 13.15
C ILE A 244 -18.19 -10.49 13.06
N GLY A 245 -18.75 -10.09 14.20
CA GLY A 245 -20.07 -9.46 14.30
C GLY A 245 -20.00 -7.97 14.62
N ALA A 246 -21.15 -7.30 14.58
CA ALA A 246 -21.28 -5.94 15.08
C ALA A 246 -20.83 -5.87 16.55
N GLY A 247 -20.08 -4.83 16.89
CA GLY A 247 -19.46 -4.62 18.20
C GLY A 247 -18.00 -5.09 18.30
N TYR A 248 -17.49 -5.85 17.33
CA TYR A 248 -16.06 -6.18 17.25
C TYR A 248 -15.22 -4.90 17.19
N ALA A 249 -14.20 -4.79 18.03
CA ALA A 249 -13.41 -3.56 18.19
C ALA A 249 -11.89 -3.84 18.09
N PRO A 250 -11.40 -4.20 16.90
CA PRO A 250 -9.98 -4.41 16.68
C PRO A 250 -9.23 -3.07 16.67
N VAL A 251 -7.90 -3.15 16.80
CA VAL A 251 -7.03 -2.02 16.50
C VAL A 251 -6.87 -1.86 15.00
N LEU A 252 -7.07 -0.63 14.51
CA LEU A 252 -6.82 -0.27 13.12
C LEU A 252 -5.54 0.54 13.04
N ASP A 253 -4.64 0.06 12.18
CA ASP A 253 -3.52 0.82 11.67
C ASP A 253 -3.95 1.53 10.38
N CYS A 254 -3.95 2.86 10.41
CA CYS A 254 -4.24 3.71 9.26
C CYS A 254 -3.21 4.82 9.24
N HIS A 255 -2.47 4.96 8.13
CA HIS A 255 -1.30 5.85 8.02
C HIS A 255 -0.32 5.68 9.20
N THR A 256 -0.23 6.66 10.09
CA THR A 256 0.59 6.65 11.32
C THR A 256 -0.26 6.47 12.58
N ALA A 257 -1.60 6.46 12.46
CA ALA A 257 -2.52 6.26 13.55
C ALA A 257 -2.71 4.77 13.87
N HIS A 258 -2.80 4.48 15.18
CA HIS A 258 -3.00 3.16 15.74
C HIS A 258 -4.12 3.25 16.79
N ILE A 259 -5.36 3.02 16.36
CA ILE A 259 -6.56 3.31 17.16
C ILE A 259 -7.57 2.17 17.06
N ALA A 260 -8.10 1.71 18.20
CA ALA A 260 -9.20 0.75 18.21
C ALA A 260 -10.46 1.36 17.60
N CYS A 261 -11.07 0.67 16.64
CA CYS A 261 -12.31 1.11 15.98
C CYS A 261 -13.38 0.03 16.12
N LYS A 262 -14.55 0.42 16.62
CA LYS A 262 -15.70 -0.47 16.75
C LYS A 262 -16.39 -0.64 15.40
N PHE A 263 -16.61 -1.88 14.98
CA PHE A 263 -17.47 -2.25 13.87
C PHE A 263 -18.91 -2.03 14.34
N ALA A 264 -19.42 -0.81 14.15
CA ALA A 264 -20.72 -0.40 14.68
C ALA A 264 -21.86 -1.13 13.97
N GLU A 265 -21.78 -1.19 12.64
CA GLU A 265 -22.76 -1.84 11.78
C GLU A 265 -22.02 -2.58 10.65
N LEU A 266 -22.38 -3.84 10.42
CA LEU A 266 -22.07 -4.53 9.17
C LEU A 266 -23.21 -4.21 8.21
N GLN A 267 -23.00 -3.29 7.28
CA GLN A 267 -24.09 -2.71 6.50
C GLN A 267 -24.43 -3.59 5.29
N GLU A 268 -23.41 -4.06 4.58
CA GLU A 268 -23.58 -4.89 3.39
C GLU A 268 -22.49 -5.94 3.33
N LYS A 269 -22.84 -7.16 2.93
CA LYS A 269 -21.89 -8.13 2.42
C LYS A 269 -21.79 -7.96 0.91
N ILE A 270 -20.58 -7.92 0.37
CA ILE A 270 -20.32 -7.66 -1.04
C ILE A 270 -19.41 -8.72 -1.64
N ASP A 271 -19.52 -8.91 -2.96
CA ASP A 271 -18.52 -9.65 -3.72
C ASP A 271 -17.22 -8.83 -3.79
N ARG A 272 -16.12 -9.40 -3.30
CA ARG A 272 -14.83 -8.71 -3.16
C ARG A 272 -14.22 -8.19 -4.47
N ARG A 273 -14.64 -8.68 -5.64
CA ARG A 273 -14.08 -8.28 -6.94
C ARG A 273 -14.94 -7.23 -7.63
N SER A 274 -16.24 -7.50 -7.70
CA SER A 274 -17.18 -6.66 -8.42
C SER A 274 -17.75 -5.54 -7.55
N GLY A 275 -17.61 -5.62 -6.23
CA GLY A 275 -18.30 -4.74 -5.29
C GLY A 275 -19.80 -4.95 -5.25
N LYS A 276 -20.34 -5.96 -5.97
CA LYS A 276 -21.77 -6.20 -6.04
C LYS A 276 -22.28 -6.67 -4.68
N LYS A 277 -23.33 -6.01 -4.19
CA LYS A 277 -24.02 -6.41 -2.97
C LYS A 277 -24.58 -7.83 -3.05
N LEU A 278 -24.35 -8.59 -1.99
CA LEU A 278 -24.81 -9.98 -1.81
C LEU A 278 -25.88 -10.09 -0.73
N GLU A 279 -25.72 -9.36 0.37
CA GLU A 279 -26.61 -9.42 1.54
C GLU A 279 -26.64 -8.07 2.25
N ASP A 280 -27.83 -7.62 2.66
CA ASP A 280 -28.03 -6.44 3.49
C ASP A 280 -27.97 -6.82 4.98
N ASN A 281 -27.24 -6.04 5.78
CA ASN A 281 -27.10 -6.18 7.23
C ASN A 281 -26.73 -7.60 7.71
N PRO A 282 -25.61 -8.19 7.24
CA PRO A 282 -25.21 -9.53 7.63
C PRO A 282 -24.97 -9.62 9.14
N LYS A 283 -25.41 -10.70 9.77
CA LYS A 283 -25.21 -10.92 11.23
C LYS A 283 -23.74 -11.02 11.62
N PHE A 284 -22.94 -11.61 10.74
CA PHE A 284 -21.49 -11.75 10.89
C PHE A 284 -20.81 -11.89 9.53
N VAL A 285 -19.52 -11.60 9.49
CA VAL A 285 -18.62 -11.89 8.36
C VAL A 285 -17.54 -12.87 8.79
N LYS A 286 -17.03 -13.67 7.85
CA LYS A 286 -15.98 -14.68 8.09
C LYS A 286 -14.90 -14.59 7.03
N SER A 287 -13.83 -15.35 7.21
CA SER A 287 -12.70 -15.43 6.28
C SER A 287 -13.11 -15.55 4.82
N GLY A 288 -12.60 -14.64 3.99
CA GLY A 288 -12.89 -14.53 2.56
C GLY A 288 -14.07 -13.62 2.20
N ASP A 289 -14.91 -13.22 3.16
CA ASP A 289 -15.99 -12.27 2.92
C ASP A 289 -15.44 -10.85 2.74
N ALA A 290 -16.13 -10.06 1.92
CA ALA A 290 -15.99 -8.61 1.89
C ALA A 290 -17.30 -7.97 2.38
N ALA A 291 -17.18 -6.85 3.08
CA ALA A 291 -18.33 -6.13 3.60
C ALA A 291 -18.10 -4.62 3.67
N ILE A 292 -19.18 -3.85 3.56
CA ILE A 292 -19.21 -2.44 3.91
C ILE A 292 -19.52 -2.34 5.40
N VAL A 293 -18.60 -1.77 6.16
CA VAL A 293 -18.67 -1.67 7.61
C VAL A 293 -18.63 -0.21 8.02
N LYS A 294 -19.58 0.21 8.85
CA LYS A 294 -19.52 1.48 9.55
C LYS A 294 -18.68 1.33 10.81
N MET A 295 -17.61 2.10 10.90
CA MET A 295 -16.65 2.05 11.99
C MET A 295 -16.69 3.32 12.81
N ILE A 296 -16.52 3.18 14.13
CA ILE A 296 -16.44 4.29 15.07
C ILE A 296 -15.11 4.19 15.83
N PRO A 297 -14.18 5.14 15.64
CA PRO A 297 -12.96 5.23 16.44
C PRO A 297 -13.25 5.33 17.95
N SER A 298 -12.45 4.65 18.76
CA SER A 298 -12.51 4.76 20.24
C SER A 298 -11.84 6.04 20.77
N LYS A 299 -11.04 6.70 19.94
CA LYS A 299 -10.33 7.95 20.22
C LYS A 299 -10.43 8.86 18.98
N PRO A 300 -10.31 10.19 19.14
CA PRO A 300 -10.28 11.11 18.01
C PRO A 300 -9.28 10.66 16.94
N MET A 301 -9.75 10.54 15.71
CA MET A 301 -9.00 9.99 14.58
C MET A 301 -9.27 10.83 13.32
N CYS A 302 -8.24 11.05 12.52
CA CYS A 302 -8.39 11.62 11.19
C CYS A 302 -8.18 10.51 10.15
N VAL A 303 -9.14 10.37 9.23
CA VAL A 303 -9.10 9.46 8.08
C VAL A 303 -9.77 10.14 6.90
N GLU A 304 -9.42 9.71 5.70
CA GLU A 304 -9.95 10.23 4.44
C GLU A 304 -10.53 9.08 3.61
N ALA A 305 -11.38 9.41 2.64
CA ALA A 305 -11.78 8.47 1.61
C ALA A 305 -10.56 8.07 0.75
N PHE A 306 -10.45 6.78 0.42
CA PHE A 306 -9.37 6.22 -0.39
C PHE A 306 -9.44 6.64 -1.86
#